data_AF-A0ABC8RKF5-F1
#
_entry.id   AF-A0ABC8RKF5-F1
#
_cell.length_a   1.000
_cell.length_b   1.000
_cell.length_c   1.000
_cell.angle_alpha   90.00
_cell.angle_beta   90.00
_cell.angle_gamma   90.00
#
_symmetry.space_group_name_H-M   'P 1'
#
loop_
_entity.id
_entity.type
_entity.pdbx_description
1 polymer ?
#
loop_
_entity_poly.entity_id
_entity_poly.type
_entity_poly.pdbx_seq_one_letter_code
_entity_poly.pdbx_strand_id
1 'polypeptide(L)'
;MQGNGIDGNEVPKIASPGTNTLISSHSRVLCKPSVEAFEAAIRIANIDPQKTIFFDDSARNIESGKAAGLYTVIVGSSTLVPGADHALTSIHNIKEALPEIWEGGEREQEVEQLIQSAPVETVVLA
;
A
#
# COMPACT_ATOMS: atom_id res chain seq x y z
N MET A 1 -69.52 26.14 31.04
CA MET A 1 -69.48 24.70 31.37
C MET A 1 -68.46 24.05 30.47
N GLN A 2 -67.57 23.24 31.05
CA GLN A 2 -66.47 22.58 30.36
C GLN A 2 -66.94 21.59 29.28
N GLY A 3 -66.07 21.32 28.32
CA GLY A 3 -66.14 20.17 27.43
C GLY A 3 -64.81 19.97 26.71
N ASN A 4 -63.84 19.36 27.40
CA ASN A 4 -62.64 18.78 26.79
C ASN A 4 -63.00 17.43 26.14
N GLY A 5 -62.44 17.14 24.99
CA GLY A 5 -62.52 15.85 24.32
C GLY A 5 -61.52 15.76 23.16
N ILE A 6 -60.31 15.34 23.50
CA ILE A 6 -59.27 14.83 22.61
C ILE A 6 -59.81 13.67 21.75
N ASP A 7 -59.43 13.60 20.48
CA ASP A 7 -58.69 12.44 19.97
C ASP A 7 -58.14 12.69 18.57
N GLY A 8 -56.84 12.40 18.45
CA GLY A 8 -56.04 12.64 17.26
C GLY A 8 -56.27 11.59 16.19
N ASN A 9 -56.00 12.00 14.96
CA ASN A 9 -55.51 11.09 13.94
C ASN A 9 -54.60 11.91 13.01
N GLU A 10 -53.42 12.26 13.50
CA GLU A 10 -52.36 12.79 12.65
C GLU A 10 -51.79 11.60 11.88
N VAL A 11 -52.08 11.55 10.59
CA VAL A 11 -51.58 10.54 9.66
C VAL A 11 -50.04 10.55 9.75
N PRO A 12 -49.38 9.42 10.03
CA PRO A 12 -47.92 9.41 10.06
C PRO A 12 -47.42 9.70 8.65
N LYS A 13 -46.72 10.83 8.50
CA LYS A 13 -45.96 11.12 7.29
C LYS A 13 -44.91 10.02 7.16
N ILE A 14 -45.10 9.15 6.17
CA ILE A 14 -44.13 8.18 5.69
C ILE A 14 -42.83 8.93 5.43
N ALA A 15 -41.86 8.77 6.34
CA ALA A 15 -40.51 9.23 6.13
C ALA A 15 -39.95 8.48 4.91
N SER A 16 -39.51 9.22 3.90
CA SER A 16 -38.75 8.70 2.77
C SER A 16 -37.62 7.78 3.28
N PRO A 17 -37.28 6.68 2.61
CA PRO A 17 -36.14 5.84 2.98
C PRO A 17 -34.84 6.57 2.58
N GLY A 18 -34.54 7.64 3.30
CA GLY A 18 -33.35 8.45 3.19
C GLY A 18 -32.41 8.13 4.34
N THR A 19 -31.38 7.35 4.03
CA THR A 19 -30.06 7.41 4.68
C THR A 19 -30.06 7.40 6.21
N ASN A 20 -30.28 6.24 6.82
CA ASN A 20 -29.79 5.99 8.17
C ASN A 20 -28.45 5.27 8.12
N THR A 21 -27.45 5.94 7.55
CA THR A 21 -26.06 5.60 7.82
C THR A 21 -25.51 6.69 8.73
N LEU A 22 -25.85 6.61 10.01
CA LEU A 22 -25.01 7.21 11.04
C LEU A 22 -23.68 6.44 11.03
N ILE A 23 -22.81 6.79 10.08
CA ILE A 23 -21.42 6.36 10.12
C ILE A 23 -20.85 7.07 11.34
N SER A 24 -20.68 6.33 12.43
CA SER A 24 -19.92 6.77 13.59
C SER A 24 -18.66 7.47 13.11
N SER A 25 -18.44 8.71 13.56
CA SER A 25 -17.36 9.63 13.14
C SER A 25 -15.96 9.16 13.55
N HIS A 26 -15.75 7.85 13.68
CA HIS A 26 -14.45 7.24 13.89
C HIS A 26 -13.81 7.02 12.53
N SER A 27 -12.68 7.68 12.30
CA SER A 27 -11.79 7.41 11.18
C SER A 27 -11.51 5.90 11.14
N ARG A 28 -12.00 5.20 10.11
CA ARG A 28 -11.73 3.75 9.96
C ARG A 28 -10.22 3.56 9.77
N VAL A 29 -9.60 2.78 10.65
CA VAL A 29 -8.22 2.34 10.45
C VAL A 29 -8.19 1.32 9.33
N LEU A 30 -7.46 1.63 8.26
CA LEU A 30 -7.13 0.68 7.21
C LEU A 30 -5.81 0.01 7.57
N CYS A 31 -5.82 -1.30 7.68
CA CYS A 31 -4.63 -2.08 7.98
C CYS A 31 -4.66 -3.42 7.24
N LYS A 32 -3.48 -4.00 7.03
CA LYS A 32 -3.36 -5.36 6.52
C LYS A 32 -4.15 -6.34 7.41
N PRO A 33 -4.78 -7.39 6.85
CA PRO A 33 -4.70 -7.83 5.45
C PRO A 33 -5.81 -7.21 4.56
N SER A 34 -6.45 -6.10 4.89
CA SER A 34 -7.42 -5.51 3.97
C SER A 34 -6.73 -5.04 2.69
N VAL A 35 -7.23 -5.46 1.53
CA VAL A 35 -6.73 -5.04 0.20
C VAL A 35 -6.79 -3.52 0.08
N GLU A 36 -7.83 -2.89 0.63
CA GLU A 36 -8.00 -1.45 0.65
C GLU A 36 -6.86 -0.72 1.38
N ALA A 37 -6.22 -1.36 2.36
CA ALA A 37 -5.05 -0.80 3.03
C ALA A 37 -3.82 -0.75 2.10
N PHE A 38 -3.62 -1.79 1.28
CA PHE A 38 -2.55 -1.84 0.27
C PHE A 38 -2.82 -0.84 -0.85
N GLU A 39 -4.04 -0.80 -1.37
CA GLU A 39 -4.42 0.18 -2.40
C GLU A 39 -4.27 1.62 -1.89
N ALA A 40 -4.63 1.88 -0.62
CA ALA A 40 -4.41 3.17 0.00
C ALA A 40 -2.91 3.51 0.07
N ALA A 41 -2.07 2.57 0.49
CA ALA A 41 -0.62 2.76 0.54
C ALA A 41 -0.04 3.04 -0.86
N ILE A 42 -0.45 2.30 -1.89
CA ILE A 42 -0.04 2.51 -3.29
C ILE A 42 -0.42 3.92 -3.76
N ARG A 43 -1.67 4.35 -3.51
CA ARG A 43 -2.14 5.70 -3.88
C ARG A 43 -1.39 6.80 -3.14
N ILE A 44 -1.17 6.64 -1.84
CA ILE A 44 -0.46 7.63 -1.01
C ILE A 44 1.01 7.75 -1.44
N ALA A 45 1.65 6.62 -1.73
CA ALA A 45 3.04 6.59 -2.19
C ALA A 45 3.20 7.01 -3.66
N ASN A 46 2.12 7.07 -4.43
CA ASN A 46 2.10 7.36 -5.87
C ASN A 46 3.08 6.48 -6.66
N ILE A 47 3.01 5.16 -6.43
CA ILE A 47 3.86 4.15 -7.06
C ILE A 47 3.09 3.31 -8.06
N ASP A 48 3.79 2.76 -9.06
CA ASP A 48 3.24 1.74 -9.95
C ASP A 48 3.26 0.38 -9.24
N PRO A 49 2.10 -0.22 -8.91
CA PRO A 49 2.07 -1.49 -8.20
C PRO A 49 2.73 -2.63 -8.97
N GLN A 50 2.69 -2.61 -10.32
CA GLN A 50 3.29 -3.66 -11.15
C GLN A 50 4.83 -3.61 -11.18
N LYS A 51 5.42 -2.51 -10.70
CA LYS A 51 6.87 -2.33 -10.55
C LYS A 51 7.29 -2.24 -9.08
N THR A 52 6.42 -2.61 -8.16
CA THR A 52 6.65 -2.54 -6.72
C THR A 52 6.67 -3.93 -6.12
N ILE A 53 7.71 -4.22 -5.31
CA ILE A 53 7.88 -5.48 -4.61
C ILE A 53 7.45 -5.33 -3.14
N PHE A 54 6.63 -6.26 -2.66
CA PHE A 54 6.13 -6.33 -1.30
C PHE A 54 6.66 -7.58 -0.58
N PHE A 55 7.38 -7.37 0.51
CA PHE A 55 7.94 -8.42 1.37
C PHE A 55 7.16 -8.47 2.69
N ASP A 56 6.65 -9.63 3.07
CA ASP A 56 5.97 -9.85 4.36
C ASP A 56 6.10 -11.33 4.76
N ASP A 57 5.99 -11.65 6.04
CA ASP A 57 6.05 -13.01 6.58
C ASP A 57 4.66 -13.64 6.80
N SER A 58 3.58 -12.89 6.55
CA SER A 58 2.21 -13.36 6.69
C SER A 58 1.57 -13.70 5.34
N ALA A 59 1.16 -14.96 5.18
CA ALA A 59 0.45 -15.42 3.99
C ALA A 59 -0.79 -14.57 3.63
N ARG A 60 -1.56 -14.11 4.63
CA ARG A 60 -2.74 -13.25 4.40
C ARG A 60 -2.37 -11.87 3.84
N ASN A 61 -1.25 -11.31 4.28
CA ASN A 61 -0.78 -10.02 3.79
C ASN A 61 -0.25 -10.17 2.36
N ILE A 62 0.46 -11.26 2.07
CA ILE A 62 0.94 -11.59 0.73
C ILE A 62 -0.21 -11.72 -0.27
N GLU A 63 -1.24 -12.50 0.05
CA GLU A 63 -2.42 -12.65 -0.79
C GLU A 63 -3.08 -11.29 -1.10
N SER A 64 -3.18 -10.43 -0.10
CA SER A 64 -3.81 -9.12 -0.23
C SER A 64 -2.94 -8.12 -1.01
N GLY A 65 -1.62 -8.16 -0.81
CA GLY A 65 -0.67 -7.39 -1.60
C GLY A 65 -0.71 -7.80 -3.08
N LYS A 66 -0.83 -9.12 -3.35
CA LYS A 66 -0.96 -9.65 -4.71
C LYS A 66 -2.25 -9.19 -5.36
N ALA A 67 -3.37 -9.23 -4.63
CA ALA A 67 -4.66 -8.73 -5.10
C ALA A 67 -4.63 -7.23 -5.42
N ALA A 68 -3.82 -6.44 -4.69
CA ALA A 68 -3.58 -5.02 -4.94
C ALA A 68 -2.62 -4.76 -6.13
N GLY A 69 -2.13 -5.80 -6.80
CA GLY A 69 -1.28 -5.71 -8.00
C GLY A 69 0.21 -5.64 -7.73
N LEU A 70 0.65 -5.84 -6.48
CA LEU A 70 2.08 -5.84 -6.13
C LEU A 70 2.74 -7.15 -6.56
N TYR A 71 4.05 -7.09 -6.83
CA TYR A 71 4.90 -8.27 -6.86
C TYR A 71 5.19 -8.69 -5.42
N THR A 72 5.02 -9.97 -5.05
CA THR A 72 5.03 -10.34 -3.62
C THR A 72 6.00 -11.45 -3.28
N VAL A 73 6.61 -11.34 -2.10
CA VAL A 73 7.66 -12.24 -1.63
C VAL A 73 7.37 -12.65 -0.19
N ILE A 74 7.12 -13.94 0.04
CA ILE A 74 6.96 -14.48 1.39
C ILE A 74 8.34 -14.65 2.04
N VAL A 75 8.54 -14.03 3.20
CA VAL A 75 9.81 -14.09 3.95
C VAL A 75 9.72 -15.04 5.13
N GLY A 76 10.81 -15.71 5.49
CA GLY A 76 10.88 -16.70 6.56
C GLY A 76 10.47 -18.11 6.13
N SER A 77 10.27 -18.35 4.83
CA SER A 77 9.79 -19.62 4.27
C SER A 77 10.55 -19.97 3.00
N SER A 78 10.80 -21.26 2.77
CA SER A 78 11.25 -21.79 1.47
C SER A 78 10.07 -22.24 0.58
N THR A 79 8.86 -22.23 1.12
CA THR A 79 7.64 -22.68 0.44
C THR A 79 6.76 -21.48 0.08
N LEU A 80 6.28 -21.46 -1.17
CA LEU A 80 5.33 -20.45 -1.64
C LEU A 80 3.98 -20.60 -0.92
N VAL A 81 3.31 -19.46 -0.76
CA VAL A 81 1.94 -19.36 -0.25
C VAL A 81 1.05 -18.77 -1.34
N PRO A 82 -0.29 -18.91 -1.26
CA PRO A 82 -1.18 -18.27 -2.21
C PRO A 82 -0.87 -16.78 -2.37
N GLY A 83 -0.72 -16.35 -3.61
CA GLY A 83 -0.37 -14.98 -3.98
C GLY A 83 1.13 -14.68 -4.05
N ALA A 84 2.00 -15.45 -3.40
CA ALA A 84 3.45 -15.22 -3.43
C ALA A 84 4.05 -15.51 -4.81
N ASP A 85 4.86 -14.58 -5.32
CA ASP A 85 5.66 -14.79 -6.53
C ASP A 85 6.99 -15.47 -6.20
N HIS A 86 7.60 -15.10 -5.07
CA HIS A 86 8.84 -15.73 -4.57
C HIS A 86 8.75 -16.05 -3.08
N ALA A 87 9.63 -16.95 -2.63
CA ALA A 87 9.85 -17.27 -1.24
C ALA A 87 11.32 -17.05 -0.84
N LEU A 88 11.53 -16.46 0.33
CA LEU A 88 12.82 -16.18 0.92
C LEU A 88 12.87 -16.76 2.33
N THR A 89 13.85 -17.61 2.63
CA THR A 89 14.05 -18.12 4.01
C THR A 89 14.52 -17.02 4.96
N SER A 90 15.23 -16.02 4.44
CA SER A 90 15.70 -14.84 5.17
C SER A 90 15.82 -13.64 4.24
N ILE A 91 15.59 -12.43 4.77
CA ILE A 91 15.81 -11.17 4.04
C ILE A 91 17.27 -11.00 3.57
N HIS A 92 18.21 -11.66 4.25
CA HIS A 92 19.63 -11.59 3.89
C HIS A 92 19.94 -12.27 2.55
N ASN A 93 19.06 -13.18 2.08
CA ASN A 93 19.22 -13.88 0.81
C ASN A 93 18.57 -13.15 -0.37
N ILE A 94 18.10 -11.90 -0.21
CA ILE A 94 17.40 -11.17 -1.27
C ILE A 94 18.20 -11.05 -2.56
N LYS A 95 19.52 -10.84 -2.47
CA LYS A 95 20.39 -10.70 -3.65
C LYS A 95 20.47 -12.00 -4.46
N GLU A 96 20.47 -13.14 -3.79
CA GLU A 96 20.53 -14.46 -4.43
C GLU A 96 19.18 -14.85 -5.02
N ALA A 97 18.08 -14.45 -4.38
CA ALA A 97 16.73 -14.84 -4.79
C ALA A 97 16.08 -13.91 -5.81
N LEU A 98 16.49 -12.63 -5.83
CA LEU A 98 15.99 -11.58 -6.73
C LEU A 98 17.17 -10.77 -7.28
N PRO A 99 18.10 -11.40 -8.03
CA PRO A 99 19.28 -10.74 -8.58
C PRO A 99 18.93 -9.55 -9.48
N GLU A 100 17.76 -9.58 -10.14
CA GLU A 100 17.27 -8.54 -11.04
C GLU A 100 17.10 -7.16 -10.38
N ILE A 101 16.97 -7.09 -9.05
CA ILE A 101 16.92 -5.81 -8.32
C ILE A 101 18.30 -5.13 -8.33
N TRP A 102 19.39 -5.90 -8.40
CA TRP A 102 20.78 -5.40 -8.39
C TRP A 102 21.44 -5.40 -9.77
N GLU A 103 21.07 -6.33 -10.65
CA GLU A 103 21.75 -6.53 -11.94
C GLU A 103 21.22 -5.59 -13.06
N GLY A 104 20.46 -4.56 -12.68
CA GLY A 104 19.84 -3.59 -13.59
C GLY A 104 20.44 -2.19 -13.50
N GLY A 105 21.61 -1.96 -14.10
CA GLY A 105 22.04 -0.60 -14.38
C GLY A 105 23.43 -0.40 -14.97
N GLU A 106 23.47 -0.30 -16.30
CA GLU A 106 24.47 0.44 -17.10
C GLU A 106 24.69 1.91 -16.63
N ARG A 107 23.91 2.36 -15.63
CA ARG A 107 24.08 3.64 -14.90
C ARG A 107 25.31 3.69 -14.01
N GLU A 108 25.93 2.57 -13.63
CA GLU A 108 27.20 2.61 -12.90
C GLU A 108 28.29 3.29 -13.75
N GLN A 109 28.32 3.03 -15.06
CA GLN A 109 29.27 3.67 -15.97
C GLN A 109 29.00 5.17 -16.15
N GLU A 110 27.74 5.59 -16.10
CA GLU A 110 27.34 7.00 -16.24
C GLU A 110 27.64 7.80 -14.95
N VAL A 111 27.42 7.20 -13.77
CA VAL A 111 27.80 7.78 -12.47
C VAL A 111 29.33 7.86 -12.32
N GLU A 112 30.08 6.86 -12.77
CA GLU A 112 31.54 6.83 -12.70
C GLU A 112 32.19 7.83 -13.68
N GLN A 113 31.66 7.99 -14.89
CA GLN A 113 32.10 9.00 -15.86
C GLN A 113 31.85 10.44 -15.40
N LEU A 114 30.74 10.71 -14.69
CA LEU A 114 30.45 12.02 -14.11
C LEU A 114 31.41 12.39 -12.98
N ILE A 115 31.87 11.42 -12.18
CA ILE A 115 32.82 11.63 -11.08
C ILE A 115 34.23 11.93 -11.61
N GLN A 116 34.62 11.34 -12.75
CA GLN A 116 35.94 11.54 -13.36
C GLN A 116 36.08 12.85 -14.16
N SER A 117 34.96 13.52 -14.49
CA SER A 117 34.92 14.68 -15.39
C SER A 117 35.13 16.05 -14.74
N ALA A 118 35.33 16.16 -13.42
CA ALA A 118 35.48 17.46 -12.75
C ALA A 118 36.94 17.76 -12.36
N PRO A 119 37.75 18.42 -13.22
CA PRO A 119 38.98 19.05 -12.76
C PRO A 119 38.62 20.33 -12.01
N VAL A 120 38.81 20.34 -10.70
CA VAL A 120 38.78 21.58 -9.90
C VAL A 120 40.14 22.27 -10.07
N GLU A 121 40.22 23.23 -10.99
CA GLU A 121 41.34 24.18 -11.02
C GLU A 121 41.20 25.15 -9.84
N THR A 122 41.99 24.91 -8.78
CA THR A 122 42.20 25.90 -7.72
C THR A 122 43.34 26.82 -8.16
N VAL A 123 43.00 28.07 -8.51
CA VAL A 123 44.01 29.13 -8.68
C VAL A 123 44.36 29.70 -7.30
N VAL A 124 45.60 29.50 -6.87
CA VAL A 124 46.17 30.16 -5.69
C VAL A 124 46.71 31.52 -6.12
N LEU A 125 46.10 32.61 -5.65
CA LEU A 125 46.66 33.95 -5.78
C LEU A 125 47.61 34.21 -4.61
N ALA A 126 48.84 34.58 -4.95
CA ALA A 126 49.91 34.98 -4.02
C ALA A 126 49.79 36.46 -3.63
#